data_AF-G9KRV3-F1
#
_entry.id   AF-G9KRV3-F1
#
_cell.length_a   1.000
_cell.length_b   1.000
_cell.length_c   1.000
_cell.angle_alpha   90.00
_cell.angle_beta   90.00
_cell.angle_gamma   90.00
#
_symmetry.space_group_name_H-M   'P 1'
#
loop_
_entity.id
_entity.type
_entity.pdbx_description
1 polymer ?
#
loop_
_entity_poly.entity_id
_entity_poly.type
_entity_poly.pdbx_seq_one_letter_code
_entity_poly.pdbx_strand_id
1 'polypeptide(L)'
;MELIQDPSRPPLAYVKGIPLIKYFAEALGSLQDFQAWPDDLLISTYPKSGTTWVSEILDMIYQGGDLQKCRRASILMRVPFLGFKAPGVPTGLEALKDTPAPRLIKTHLPLALLPQTLLDQKVKVVYVARNA
;
A
#
# COMPACT_ATOMS: atom_id res chain seq x y z
N MET A 1 13.72 -14.54 -33.95
CA MET A 1 13.82 -13.10 -33.61
C MET A 1 13.62 -13.01 -32.11
N GLU A 2 14.69 -12.91 -31.33
CA GLU A 2 14.57 -12.77 -29.87
C GLU A 2 14.02 -11.37 -29.59
N LEU A 3 12.87 -11.32 -28.93
CA LEU A 3 12.30 -10.06 -28.46
C LEU A 3 13.27 -9.48 -27.43
N ILE A 4 13.94 -8.39 -27.77
CA ILE A 4 14.73 -7.60 -26.83
C ILE A 4 13.78 -7.18 -25.71
N GLN A 5 13.97 -7.74 -24.51
CA GLN A 5 13.15 -7.37 -23.36
C GLN A 5 13.55 -5.96 -22.92
N ASP A 6 12.65 -5.00 -23.10
CA ASP A 6 12.79 -3.66 -22.52
C ASP A 6 12.71 -3.77 -20.99
N PRO A 7 13.82 -3.55 -20.25
CA PRO A 7 13.83 -3.69 -18.81
C PRO A 7 12.99 -2.61 -18.10
N SER A 8 12.61 -1.53 -18.79
CA SER A 8 11.83 -0.43 -18.21
C SER A 8 10.32 -0.71 -18.13
N ARG A 9 9.81 -1.67 -18.91
CA ARG A 9 8.40 -2.07 -18.95
C ARG A 9 8.25 -3.59 -18.89
N PRO A 10 8.62 -4.22 -17.75
CA PRO A 10 8.50 -5.66 -17.60
C PRO A 10 7.02 -6.10 -17.69
N PRO A 11 6.74 -7.31 -18.20
CA PRO A 11 5.41 -7.89 -18.16
C PRO A 11 4.92 -8.10 -16.71
N LEU A 12 3.61 -8.25 -16.55
CA LEU A 12 3.01 -8.59 -15.26
C LEU A 12 3.44 -10.00 -14.81
N ALA A 13 3.61 -10.17 -13.51
CA ALA A 13 3.85 -11.46 -12.87
C ALA A 13 2.56 -11.96 -12.22
N TYR A 14 2.26 -13.25 -12.35
CA TYR A 14 1.06 -13.86 -11.77
C TYR A 14 1.37 -14.51 -10.43
N VAL A 15 0.59 -14.15 -9.41
CA VAL A 15 0.67 -14.78 -8.07
C VAL A 15 -0.73 -15.21 -7.65
N LYS A 16 -0.92 -16.51 -7.38
CA LYS A 16 -2.25 -17.10 -7.09
C LYS A 16 -3.33 -16.70 -8.11
N GLY A 17 -2.96 -16.64 -9.40
CA GLY A 17 -3.85 -16.25 -10.50
C GLY A 17 -4.08 -14.75 -10.65
N ILE A 18 -3.46 -13.89 -9.83
CA ILE A 18 -3.64 -12.44 -9.87
C ILE A 18 -2.45 -11.79 -10.60
N PRO A 19 -2.69 -10.97 -11.64
CA PRO A 19 -1.63 -10.25 -12.33
C PRO A 19 -1.17 -9.04 -11.51
N LEU A 20 0.13 -8.96 -11.26
CA LEU A 20 0.78 -7.90 -10.48
C LEU A 20 1.95 -7.28 -11.24
N ILE A 21 2.27 -6.04 -10.90
CA ILE A 21 3.54 -5.43 -11.30
C ILE A 21 4.68 -6.34 -10.78
N LYS A 22 5.65 -6.68 -11.63
CA LYS A 22 6.77 -7.59 -11.32
C LYS A 22 7.34 -7.34 -9.92
N TYR A 23 7.72 -6.10 -9.62
CA TYR A 23 8.31 -5.75 -8.34
C TYR A 23 7.36 -5.91 -7.14
N PHE A 24 6.05 -5.70 -7.34
CA PHE A 24 5.07 -5.89 -6.27
C PHE A 24 4.86 -7.37 -5.98
N ALA A 25 4.90 -8.23 -7.00
CA ALA A 25 4.90 -9.68 -6.82
C ALA A 25 6.12 -10.14 -6.00
N GLU A 26 7.31 -9.59 -6.28
CA GLU A 26 8.53 -9.86 -5.50
C GLU A 26 8.43 -9.39 -4.04
N ALA A 27 7.65 -8.33 -3.77
CA ALA A 27 7.44 -7.80 -2.42
C ALA A 27 6.49 -8.65 -1.57
N LEU A 28 5.71 -9.55 -2.18
CA LEU A 28 4.76 -10.39 -1.44
C LEU A 28 5.44 -11.38 -0.49
N GLY A 29 6.70 -11.75 -0.74
CA GLY A 29 7.46 -12.64 0.15
C GLY A 29 7.66 -12.01 1.53
N SER A 30 8.18 -10.78 1.56
CA SER A 30 8.42 -10.05 2.82
C SER A 30 7.13 -9.58 3.51
N LEU A 31 6.01 -9.55 2.79
CA LEU A 31 4.69 -9.23 3.38
C LEU A 31 4.17 -10.28 4.34
N GLN A 32 4.71 -11.50 4.31
CA GLN A 32 4.35 -12.54 5.27
C GLN A 32 4.82 -12.21 6.69
N ASP A 33 5.92 -11.45 6.81
CA ASP A 33 6.48 -11.02 8.08
C ASP A 33 5.85 -9.71 8.61
N PHE A 34 4.96 -9.09 7.83
CA PHE A 34 4.23 -7.91 8.27
C PHE A 34 3.37 -8.23 9.50
N GLN A 35 3.45 -7.37 10.51
CA GLN A 35 2.60 -7.42 11.70
C GLN A 35 1.71 -6.17 11.74
N ALA A 36 0.40 -6.39 11.65
CA ALA A 36 -0.57 -5.35 11.88
C ALA A 36 -0.60 -4.98 13.36
N TRP A 37 -0.83 -3.69 13.64
CA TRP A 37 -1.07 -3.20 14.99
C TRP A 37 -2.58 -3.01 15.21
N PRO A 38 -3.10 -3.21 16.44
CA PRO A 38 -4.54 -3.07 16.71
C PRO A 38 -5.13 -1.70 16.35
N ASP A 39 -4.31 -0.65 16.32
CA ASP A 39 -4.69 0.73 16.03
C ASP A 39 -4.31 1.19 14.61
N ASP A 40 -3.88 0.27 13.76
CA ASP A 40 -3.74 0.54 12.32
C ASP A 40 -5.10 0.89 11.70
N LEU A 41 -5.05 1.65 10.60
CA LEU A 41 -6.17 1.83 9.69
C LEU A 41 -5.74 1.52 8.26
N LEU A 42 -6.43 0.58 7.64
CA LEU A 42 -6.19 0.14 6.28
C LEU A 42 -7.09 0.88 5.28
N ILE A 43 -6.47 1.55 4.31
CA ILE A 43 -7.11 2.11 3.13
C ILE A 43 -6.99 1.07 2.01
N SER A 44 -8.10 0.43 1.67
CA SER A 44 -8.14 -0.61 0.63
C SER A 44 -8.96 -0.12 -0.56
N THR A 45 -8.42 -0.24 -1.77
CA THR A 45 -9.11 0.21 -2.98
C THR A 45 -8.72 -0.65 -4.17
N TYR A 46 -9.59 -0.78 -5.17
CA TYR A 46 -9.12 -1.13 -6.51
C TYR A 46 -8.31 0.07 -7.08
N PRO A 47 -7.22 -0.16 -7.84
CA PRO A 47 -6.43 0.93 -8.43
C PRO A 47 -7.30 2.00 -9.07
N LYS A 48 -6.93 3.27 -8.88
CA LYS A 48 -7.58 4.45 -9.47
C LYS A 48 -8.98 4.81 -8.90
N SER A 49 -9.40 4.16 -7.82
CA SER A 49 -10.69 4.42 -7.16
C SER A 49 -10.68 5.57 -6.15
N GLY A 50 -9.62 6.40 -6.10
CA GLY A 50 -9.55 7.54 -5.17
C GLY A 50 -8.66 7.32 -3.94
N THR A 51 -7.71 6.38 -3.99
CA THR A 51 -6.79 6.06 -2.88
C THR A 51 -6.08 7.28 -2.31
N THR A 52 -5.45 8.10 -3.17
CA THR A 52 -4.78 9.33 -2.74
C THR A 52 -5.73 10.33 -2.09
N TRP A 53 -6.95 10.46 -2.63
CA TRP A 53 -7.95 11.39 -2.12
C TRP A 53 -8.36 11.03 -0.68
N VAL A 54 -8.75 9.77 -0.44
CA VAL A 54 -9.13 9.33 0.91
C VAL A 54 -7.92 9.27 1.85
N SER A 55 -6.72 9.00 1.33
CA SER A 55 -5.48 9.05 2.13
C SER A 55 -5.22 10.46 2.68
N GLU A 56 -5.43 11.49 1.86
CA GLU A 56 -5.27 12.88 2.30
C GLU A 56 -6.35 13.31 3.29
N ILE A 57 -7.60 12.90 3.07
CA ILE A 57 -8.70 13.15 4.03
C ILE A 57 -8.35 12.55 5.39
N LEU A 58 -7.92 11.29 5.43
CA LEU A 58 -7.62 10.60 6.68
C LEU A 58 -6.39 11.18 7.37
N ASP A 59 -5.33 11.53 6.65
CA ASP A 59 -4.18 12.19 7.27
C ASP A 59 -4.56 13.56 7.83
N MET A 60 -5.35 14.37 7.11
CA MET A 60 -5.84 15.64 7.65
C MET A 60 -6.64 15.45 8.93
N ILE A 61 -7.49 14.42 9.02
CA ILE A 61 -8.22 14.09 10.25
C ILE A 61 -7.23 13.73 11.37
N TYR A 62 -6.25 12.87 11.10
CA TYR A 62 -5.25 12.43 12.08
C TYR A 62 -4.34 13.58 12.56
N GLN A 63 -4.11 14.59 11.72
CA GLN A 63 -3.36 15.79 12.07
C GLN A 63 -4.23 16.92 12.66
N GLY A 64 -5.53 16.69 12.88
CA GLY A 64 -6.44 17.70 13.42
C GLY A 64 -6.68 18.90 12.48
N GLY A 65 -6.59 18.68 11.17
CA GLY A 65 -6.73 19.72 10.15
C GLY A 65 -5.48 20.59 9.95
N ASP A 66 -4.36 20.27 10.59
CA ASP A 66 -3.11 21.03 10.47
C ASP A 66 -2.43 20.76 9.13
N LEU A 67 -2.48 21.76 8.24
CA LEU A 67 -1.89 21.70 6.90
C LEU A 67 -0.36 21.61 6.92
N GLN A 68 0.32 22.19 7.90
CA GLN A 68 1.78 22.12 7.98
C GLN A 68 2.22 20.70 8.32
N LYS A 69 1.52 20.05 9.26
CA LYS A 69 1.72 18.63 9.56
C LYS A 69 1.43 17.74 8.35
N CYS A 70 0.39 18.03 7.56
CA CYS A 70 0.10 17.26 6.34
C CYS A 70 1.15 17.44 5.23
N ARG A 71 1.93 18.53 5.27
CA ARG A 71 3.04 18.80 4.33
C ARG A 71 4.39 18.22 4.76
N ARG A 72 4.45 17.50 5.89
CA ARG A 72 5.70 16.90 6.43
C ARG A 72 6.43 15.96 5.48
N ALA A 73 5.69 15.33 4.55
CA ALA A 73 6.25 14.48 3.51
C ALA A 73 5.23 14.25 2.39
N SER A 74 5.66 13.59 1.31
CA SER A 74 4.74 13.13 0.26
C SER A 74 3.74 12.11 0.79
N ILE A 75 2.58 11.97 0.12
CA ILE A 75 1.53 11.03 0.53
C ILE A 75 1.99 9.56 0.54
N LEU A 76 3.01 9.22 -0.26
CA LEU A 76 3.58 7.88 -0.25
C LEU A 76 4.32 7.56 1.06
N MET A 77 4.96 8.57 1.66
CA MET A 77 5.67 8.43 2.93
C MET A 77 4.73 8.58 4.13
N ARG A 78 3.72 9.45 4.04
CA ARG A 78 2.73 9.64 5.12
C ARG A 78 1.76 8.46 5.25
N VAL A 79 1.44 7.82 4.12
CA VAL A 79 0.57 6.65 4.04
C VAL A 79 1.28 5.57 3.23
N PRO A 80 2.14 4.76 3.88
CA PRO A 80 2.92 3.71 3.23
C PRO A 80 2.04 2.72 2.45
N PHE A 81 2.54 2.30 1.29
CA PHE A 81 1.85 1.34 0.44
C PHE A 81 2.37 -0.08 0.70
N LEU A 82 1.59 -0.88 1.42
CA LEU A 82 1.96 -2.19 1.94
C LEU A 82 2.64 -3.14 0.90
N GLY A 83 2.13 -3.23 -0.32
CA GLY A 83 2.70 -4.07 -1.40
C GLY A 83 3.67 -3.38 -2.35
N PHE A 84 4.19 -2.19 -2.00
CA PHE A 84 5.04 -1.41 -2.90
C PHE A 84 6.50 -1.87 -2.87
N LYS A 85 7.07 -2.00 -4.06
CA LYS A 85 8.51 -2.13 -4.30
C LYS A 85 8.85 -1.54 -5.66
N ALA A 86 9.95 -0.81 -5.74
CA ALA A 86 10.52 -0.31 -6.98
C ALA A 86 12.05 -0.23 -6.84
N PRO A 87 12.83 -0.44 -7.91
CA PRO A 87 14.28 -0.26 -7.86
C PRO A 87 14.66 1.14 -7.39
N GLY A 88 15.55 1.24 -6.41
CA GLY A 88 16.06 2.52 -5.90
C GLY A 88 15.10 3.31 -5.00
N VAL A 89 13.96 2.74 -4.62
CA VAL A 89 12.98 3.36 -3.72
C VAL A 89 12.70 2.43 -2.53
N PRO A 90 12.59 2.96 -1.29
CA PRO A 90 12.19 2.15 -0.15
C PRO A 90 10.86 1.42 -0.40
N THR A 91 10.81 0.16 0.02
CA THR A 91 9.60 -0.65 -0.01
C THR A 91 8.54 -0.11 0.94
N GLY A 92 7.29 -0.54 0.74
CA GLY A 92 6.20 -0.22 1.66
C GLY A 92 6.48 -0.63 3.10
N LEU A 93 7.10 -1.79 3.29
CA LEU A 93 7.46 -2.31 4.61
C LEU A 93 8.60 -1.54 5.26
N GLU A 94 9.60 -1.11 4.49
CA GLU A 94 10.65 -0.23 5.01
C GLU A 94 10.07 1.12 5.44
N ALA A 95 9.21 1.73 4.65
CA ALA A 95 8.52 2.97 5.03
C ALA A 95 7.63 2.80 6.27
N LEU A 96 7.00 1.63 6.45
CA LEU A 96 6.18 1.33 7.63
C LEU A 96 6.96 1.22 8.94
N LYS A 97 8.25 0.83 8.89
CA LYS A 97 9.08 0.71 10.11
C LYS A 97 9.25 2.05 10.82
N ASP A 98 9.33 3.13 10.05
CA ASP A 98 9.53 4.49 10.55
C ASP A 98 8.21 5.27 10.71
N THR A 99 7.06 4.61 10.51
CA THR A 99 5.74 5.25 10.61
C THR A 99 5.20 5.14 12.04
N PRO A 100 5.02 6.25 12.77
CA PRO A 100 4.51 6.21 14.14
C PRO A 100 3.03 5.82 14.19
N ALA A 101 2.62 5.21 15.31
CA ALA A 101 1.22 4.95 15.61
C ALA A 101 0.43 6.25 15.89
N PRO A 102 -0.88 6.29 15.57
CA PRO A 102 -1.64 5.29 14.81
C PRO A 102 -1.30 5.37 13.31
N ARG A 103 -1.07 4.22 12.65
CA ARG A 103 -0.58 4.18 11.26
C ARG A 103 -1.73 4.18 10.26
N LEU A 104 -1.61 5.01 9.21
CA LEU A 104 -2.42 4.92 8.00
C LEU A 104 -1.68 4.09 6.95
N ILE A 105 -2.27 2.99 6.50
CA ILE A 105 -1.66 2.04 5.56
C ILE A 105 -2.53 1.93 4.33
N LYS A 106 -1.98 1.94 3.11
CA LYS A 106 -2.77 1.71 1.88
C LYS A 106 -2.43 0.42 1.16
N THR A 107 -3.41 -0.14 0.46
CA THR A 107 -3.23 -1.34 -0.35
C THR A 107 -4.18 -1.40 -1.56
N HIS A 108 -3.75 -2.17 -2.56
CA HIS A 108 -4.55 -2.64 -3.69
C HIS A 108 -4.63 -4.17 -3.74
N LEU A 109 -4.10 -4.85 -2.73
CA LEU A 109 -4.09 -6.30 -2.71
C LEU A 109 -5.53 -6.82 -2.59
N PRO A 110 -5.94 -7.76 -3.45
CA PRO A 110 -7.19 -8.50 -3.24
C PRO A 110 -7.07 -9.37 -1.99
N LEU A 111 -8.21 -9.81 -1.46
CA LEU A 111 -8.28 -10.59 -0.22
C LEU A 111 -7.37 -11.82 -0.22
N ALA A 112 -7.22 -12.50 -1.36
CA ALA A 112 -6.36 -13.70 -1.49
C ALA A 112 -4.86 -13.46 -1.26
N LEU A 113 -4.43 -12.19 -1.28
CA LEU A 113 -3.05 -11.74 -1.08
C LEU A 113 -2.90 -10.79 0.12
N LEU A 114 -3.99 -10.47 0.82
CA LEU A 114 -3.95 -9.57 1.96
C LEU A 114 -3.30 -10.27 3.16
N PRO A 115 -2.36 -9.64 3.89
CA PRO A 115 -1.78 -10.22 5.09
C PRO A 115 -2.83 -10.58 6.14
N GLN A 116 -2.84 -11.84 6.58
CA GLN A 116 -3.85 -12.39 7.49
C GLN A 116 -3.91 -11.62 8.84
N THR A 117 -2.77 -11.13 9.32
CA THR A 117 -2.66 -10.31 10.54
C THR A 117 -3.61 -9.09 10.55
N LEU A 118 -3.93 -8.49 9.39
CA LEU A 118 -4.88 -7.37 9.31
C LEU A 118 -6.30 -7.79 9.70
N LEU A 119 -6.68 -9.01 9.35
CA LEU A 119 -7.98 -9.59 9.70
C LEU A 119 -7.99 -10.05 11.16
N ASP A 120 -6.92 -10.73 11.58
CA ASP A 120 -6.79 -11.28 12.94
C ASP A 120 -6.81 -10.16 14.00
N GLN A 121 -6.11 -9.05 13.74
CA GLN A 121 -6.07 -7.87 14.60
C GLN A 121 -7.32 -6.98 14.51
N LYS A 122 -8.28 -7.33 13.63
CA LYS A 122 -9.51 -6.57 13.40
C LYS A 122 -9.24 -5.10 13.05
N VAL A 123 -8.21 -4.87 12.23
CA VAL A 123 -7.83 -3.54 11.74
C VAL A 123 -9.02 -2.88 11.06
N LYS A 124 -9.26 -1.60 11.36
CA LYS A 124 -10.32 -0.83 10.70
C LYS A 124 -9.98 -0.66 9.22
N VAL A 125 -10.97 -0.86 8.35
CA VAL A 125 -10.81 -0.72 6.90
C VAL A 125 -11.67 0.41 6.38
N VAL A 126 -11.06 1.33 5.63
CA VAL A 126 -11.75 2.28 4.76
C VAL A 126 -11.61 1.78 3.33
N TYR A 127 -12.69 1.23 2.79
CA TYR A 127 -12.74 0.79 1.40
C TYR A 127 -13.40 1.84 0.51
N VAL A 128 -12.78 2.16 -0.63
CA VAL A 128 -13.36 3.07 -1.63
C VAL A 128 -13.53 2.34 -2.96
N ALA A 129 -14.76 2.34 -3.47
CA ALA A 129 -15.12 1.85 -4.79
C ALA A 129 -15.38 3.03 -5.75
N ARG A 130 -15.23 2.77 -7.05
CA ARG A 130 -15.58 3.69 -8.13
C ARG A 130 -16.29 2.90 -9.23
N ASN A 131 -17.12 3.58 -10.04
CA ASN A 131 -17.68 2.97 -11.25
C ASN A 131 -16.56 2.40 -12.15
N ALA A 132 -16.89 1.29 -12.82
CA ALA A 132 -16.01 0.59 -13.75
C ALA A 132 -15.97 1.25 -15.12
#